data_AF-A0A2R6J632-F1
#
_entry.id   AF-A0A2R6J632-F1
#
_cell.length_a   1.000
_cell.length_b   1.000
_cell.length_c   1.000
_cell.angle_alpha   90.00
_cell.angle_beta   90.00
_cell.angle_gamma   90.00
#
_symmetry.space_group_name_H-M   'P 1'
#
loop_
_entity.id
_entity.type
_entity.pdbx_description
1 polymer ?
#
loop_
_entity_poly.entity_id
_entity_poly.type
_entity_poly.pdbx_seq_one_letter_code
_entity_poly.pdbx_strand_id
1 'polypeptide(L)'
;LRALELVEEVDGRYRRLPHEADPGRLRRSFRERVYLADDALAVLAAADGPVGVEAVFERLADRIPRWERLRRVDDDVWRERLRRTLEWAVVFGLAERADGDYVPG
;
A
#
# COMPACT_ATOMS: atom_id res chain seq x y z
N LEU A 1 -3.45 -9.09 6.83
CA LEU A 1 -4.60 -8.96 7.76
C LEU A 1 -4.21 -8.43 9.14
N ARG A 2 -3.09 -8.87 9.76
CA ARG A 2 -2.60 -8.29 11.03
C ARG A 2 -2.31 -6.79 10.94
N ALA A 3 -1.67 -6.35 9.86
CA ALA A 3 -1.41 -4.94 9.60
C ALA A 3 -2.71 -4.12 9.47
N LEU A 4 -3.82 -4.76 9.09
CA LEU A 4 -5.15 -4.16 9.03
C LEU A 4 -5.92 -4.32 10.34
N GLU A 5 -5.29 -4.88 11.38
CA GLU A 5 -5.88 -5.14 12.69
C GLU A 5 -7.19 -5.93 12.65
N LEU A 6 -7.33 -6.77 11.62
CA LEU A 6 -8.48 -7.68 11.45
C LEU A 6 -8.23 -9.04 12.09
N VAL A 7 -6.96 -9.33 12.39
CA VAL A 7 -6.55 -10.53 13.10
C VAL A 7 -5.48 -10.17 14.12
N GLU A 8 -5.54 -10.81 15.28
CA GLU A 8 -4.44 -10.84 16.23
C GLU A 8 -3.81 -12.23 16.24
N GLU A 9 -2.51 -12.29 16.50
CA GLU A 9 -1.81 -13.56 16.72
C GLU A 9 -1.77 -13.82 18.22
N VAL A 10 -2.24 -14.98 18.64
CA VAL A 10 -2.18 -15.48 20.01
C VAL A 10 -1.59 -16.88 19.92
N ASP A 11 -0.43 -17.10 20.56
CA ASP A 11 0.28 -18.39 20.60
C ASP A 11 0.51 -19.03 19.22
N GLY A 12 0.95 -18.24 18.24
CA GLY A 12 1.23 -18.72 16.88
C GLY A 12 -0.01 -18.97 16.01
N ARG A 13 -1.21 -18.66 16.52
CA ARG A 13 -2.48 -18.80 15.79
C ARG A 13 -3.13 -17.45 15.57
N TYR A 14 -3.79 -17.28 14.42
CA TYR A 14 -4.51 -16.04 14.10
C TYR A 14 -5.99 -16.19 14.45
N ARG A 15 -6.54 -15.30 15.28
CA ARG A 15 -8.00 -15.17 15.45
C ARG A 15 -8.49 -13.88 14.81
N ARG A 16 -9.66 -13.94 14.17
CA ARG A 16 -10.36 -12.73 13.70
C ARG A 16 -10.80 -11.93 14.92
N LEU A 17 -10.48 -10.65 14.94
CA LEU A 17 -10.97 -9.75 15.98
C LEU A 17 -12.45 -9.47 15.74
N PRO A 18 -13.30 -9.43 16.79
CA PRO A 18 -14.73 -9.21 16.70
C PRO A 18 -15.07 -7.71 16.51
N HIS A 19 -14.25 -7.00 15.74
CA HIS A 19 -14.57 -5.63 15.34
C HIS A 19 -15.23 -5.70 13.97
N GLU A 20 -16.39 -5.06 13.83
CA GLU A 20 -16.85 -4.67 12.50
C GLU A 20 -15.69 -3.97 11.79
N ALA A 21 -15.58 -4.23 10.49
CA ALA A 21 -14.57 -3.66 9.62
C ALA A 21 -14.81 -2.15 9.49
N ASP A 22 -14.51 -1.38 10.55
CA ASP A 22 -14.69 0.06 10.59
C ASP A 22 -13.85 0.68 9.46
N PRO A 23 -14.49 1.33 8.47
CA PRO A 23 -13.78 1.81 7.29
C PRO A 23 -12.72 2.87 7.64
N GLY A 24 -12.94 3.68 8.68
CA GLY A 24 -11.98 4.69 9.13
C GLY A 24 -10.71 4.07 9.69
N ARG A 25 -10.86 3.06 10.55
CA ARG A 25 -9.75 2.31 11.14
C ARG A 25 -8.97 1.54 10.09
N LEU A 26 -9.64 0.91 9.13
CA LEU A 26 -8.98 0.20 8.03
C LEU A 26 -8.13 1.14 7.17
N ARG A 27 -8.66 2.31 6.80
CA ARG A 27 -7.91 3.34 6.07
C ARG A 27 -6.67 3.80 6.85
N ARG A 28 -6.83 4.09 8.14
CA ARG A 28 -5.72 4.52 9.01
C ARG A 28 -4.66 3.44 9.13
N SER A 29 -5.04 2.22 9.49
CA SER A 29 -4.11 1.09 9.66
C SER A 29 -3.44 0.70 8.36
N PHE A 30 -4.10 0.84 7.21
CA PHE A 30 -3.47 0.69 5.90
C PHE A 30 -2.35 1.71 5.70
N ARG A 31 -2.63 3.02 5.84
CA ARG A 31 -1.63 4.08 5.67
C ARG A 31 -0.42 3.89 6.61
N GLU A 32 -0.69 3.64 7.89
CA GLU A 32 0.36 3.64 8.92
C GLU A 32 1.18 2.34 8.97
N ARG A 33 0.61 1.20 8.54
CA ARG A 33 1.18 -0.12 8.87
C ARG A 33 1.47 -0.99 7.65
N VAL A 34 0.96 -0.61 6.47
CA VAL A 34 1.37 -1.25 5.20
C VAL A 34 2.54 -0.47 4.63
N TYR A 35 3.64 -1.18 4.44
CA TYR A 35 4.87 -0.60 3.89
C TYR A 35 4.61 0.06 2.53
N LEU A 36 5.11 1.29 2.36
CA LEU A 36 4.93 2.18 1.20
C LEU A 36 3.50 2.65 0.92
N ALA A 37 2.50 2.32 1.75
CA ALA A 37 1.13 2.78 1.51
C ALA A 37 1.01 4.30 1.59
N ASP A 38 1.49 4.90 2.69
CA ASP A 38 1.46 6.35 2.85
C ASP A 38 2.33 7.07 1.81
N ASP A 39 3.52 6.53 1.53
CA ASP A 39 4.42 7.11 0.52
C ASP A 39 3.83 7.06 -0.89
N ALA A 40 3.16 5.97 -1.27
CA ALA A 40 2.49 5.86 -2.57
C ALA A 40 1.32 6.85 -2.68
N LEU A 41 0.52 7.00 -1.63
CA LEU A 41 -0.57 7.99 -1.59
C LEU A 41 -0.04 9.42 -1.67
N ALA A 42 1.09 9.72 -1.01
CA ALA A 42 1.74 11.02 -1.09
C ALA A 42 2.22 11.32 -2.52
N VAL A 43 2.68 10.32 -3.27
CA VAL A 43 3.03 10.47 -4.69
C VAL A 43 1.81 10.83 -5.53
N LEU A 44 0.68 10.14 -5.33
CA LEU A 44 -0.56 10.45 -6.06
C LEU A 44 -1.04 11.87 -5.73
N ALA A 45 -1.02 12.26 -4.46
CA ALA A 45 -1.48 13.58 -4.00
C ALA A 45 -0.63 14.74 -4.54
N ALA A 46 0.65 14.48 -4.84
CA ALA A 46 1.57 15.48 -5.38
C ALA A 46 1.57 15.55 -6.91
N ALA A 47 0.82 14.69 -7.60
CA ALA A 47 0.78 14.66 -9.06
C ALA A 47 -0.37 15.49 -9.63
N ASP A 48 -0.13 16.15 -10.76
CA ASP A 48 -1.14 16.96 -11.47
C ASP A 48 -2.12 16.11 -12.32
N GLY A 49 -2.03 14.78 -12.27
CA GLY A 49 -2.83 13.87 -13.07
C GLY A 49 -2.63 12.39 -12.69
N PRO A 50 -3.25 11.45 -13.43
CA PRO A 50 -3.11 10.02 -13.19
C PRO A 50 -1.64 9.57 -13.20
N VAL A 51 -1.28 8.70 -12.27
CA VAL A 51 0.07 8.16 -12.13
C VAL A 51 0.05 6.64 -12.17
N GLY A 52 0.80 6.07 -13.10
CA GLY A 52 0.99 4.64 -13.22
C GLY A 52 1.98 4.07 -12.21
N VAL A 53 1.96 2.74 -12.05
CA VAL A 53 2.80 2.01 -11.08
C VAL A 53 4.29 2.29 -11.28
N GLU A 54 4.77 2.36 -12.53
CA GLU A 54 6.19 2.62 -12.81
C GLU A 54 6.62 4.00 -12.30
N ALA A 55 5.82 5.02 -12.57
CA ALA A 55 6.11 6.39 -12.16
C ALA A 55 6.02 6.59 -10.63
N VAL A 56 5.23 5.76 -9.93
CA VAL A 56 5.27 5.71 -8.45
C VAL A 56 6.52 4.98 -7.98
N PHE A 57 6.88 3.86 -8.62
CA PHE A 57 8.06 3.07 -8.27
C PHE A 57 9.35 3.91 -8.41
N GLU A 58 9.53 4.61 -9.53
CA GLU A 58 10.68 5.49 -9.77
C GLU A 58 10.83 6.56 -8.68
N ARG A 59 9.73 7.21 -8.28
CA ARG A 59 9.72 8.23 -7.22
C ARG A 59 10.03 7.67 -5.82
N LEU A 60 9.77 6.38 -5.59
CA LEU A 60 10.00 5.71 -4.30
C LEU A 60 11.28 4.87 -4.28
N ALA A 61 11.90 4.60 -5.43
CA ALA A 61 13.06 3.73 -5.57
C ALA A 61 14.21 4.15 -4.65
N ASP A 62 14.46 5.45 -4.52
CA ASP A 62 15.50 6.00 -3.65
C ASP A 62 15.17 5.91 -2.15
N ARG A 63 13.88 5.83 -1.80
CA ARG A 63 13.39 5.69 -0.41
C ARG A 63 13.35 4.23 0.04
N ILE A 64 13.29 3.28 -0.89
CA ILE A 64 13.40 1.84 -0.59
C ILE A 64 14.82 1.55 -0.07
N PRO A 65 14.98 1.19 1.22
CA PRO A 65 16.29 1.00 1.82
C PRO A 65 17.12 -0.04 1.05
N ARG A 66 18.41 0.28 0.82
CA ARG A 66 19.33 -0.62 0.11
C ARG A 66 19.40 -2.03 0.69
N TRP A 67 19.18 -2.23 1.99
CA TRP A 67 19.19 -3.56 2.62
C TRP A 67 18.03 -4.46 2.17
N GLU A 68 16.94 -3.88 1.65
CA GLU A 68 15.83 -4.62 1.03
C GLU A 68 16.14 -4.98 -0.44
N ARG A 69 16.87 -4.11 -1.16
CA ARG A 69 17.43 -4.42 -2.49
C ARG A 69 18.53 -5.50 -2.42
N LEU A 70 19.31 -5.53 -1.34
CA LEU A 70 20.33 -6.56 -1.09
C LEU A 70 19.77 -7.98 -0.89
N ARG A 71 18.45 -8.12 -0.66
CA ARG A 71 17.78 -9.43 -0.66
C ARG A 71 17.60 -10.03 -2.07
N ARG A 72 18.15 -9.40 -3.13
CA ARG A 72 17.97 -9.78 -4.54
C ARG A 72 16.50 -9.92 -4.94
N VAL A 73 15.66 -9.03 -4.42
CA VAL A 73 14.28 -8.94 -4.88
C VAL A 73 14.30 -8.10 -6.15
N ASP A 74 13.94 -8.71 -7.27
CA ASP A 74 13.88 -8.08 -8.58
C ASP A 74 12.95 -6.85 -8.55
N ASP A 75 13.25 -5.82 -9.35
CA ASP A 75 12.44 -4.60 -9.43
C ASP A 75 11.00 -4.94 -9.82
N ASP A 76 10.79 -6.00 -10.60
CA ASP A 76 9.46 -6.50 -10.96
C ASP A 76 8.62 -6.96 -9.76
N VAL A 77 9.27 -7.54 -8.75
CA VAL A 77 8.58 -7.93 -7.51
C VAL A 77 8.15 -6.68 -6.73
N TRP A 78 8.95 -5.62 -6.78
CA TRP A 78 8.61 -4.34 -6.17
C TRP A 78 7.48 -3.62 -6.90
N ARG A 79 7.51 -3.57 -8.24
CA ARG A 79 6.42 -3.05 -9.07
C ARG A 79 5.12 -3.78 -8.77
N GLU A 80 5.15 -5.11 -8.71
CA GLU A 80 3.98 -5.92 -8.41
C GLU A 80 3.46 -5.69 -6.98
N ARG A 81 4.36 -5.53 -6.00
CA ARG A 81 3.99 -5.15 -4.62
C ARG A 81 3.32 -3.77 -4.60
N LEU A 82 3.87 -2.80 -5.32
CA LEU A 82 3.37 -1.44 -5.36
C LEU A 82 2.01 -1.37 -6.06
N ARG A 83 1.85 -2.09 -7.17
CA ARG A 83 0.57 -2.30 -7.84
C ARG A 83 -0.47 -2.82 -6.85
N ARG A 84 -0.19 -3.92 -6.16
CA ARG A 84 -1.13 -4.47 -5.15
C ARG A 84 -1.46 -3.45 -4.05
N THR A 85 -0.49 -2.64 -3.64
CA THR A 85 -0.69 -1.60 -2.63
C THR A 85 -1.67 -0.54 -3.14
N LEU A 86 -1.50 -0.05 -4.37
CA LEU A 86 -2.41 0.90 -5.01
C LEU A 86 -3.81 0.31 -5.21
N GLU A 87 -3.93 -0.96 -5.59
CA GLU A 87 -5.24 -1.64 -5.67
C GLU A 87 -5.96 -1.69 -4.31
N TRP A 88 -5.23 -1.96 -3.23
CA TRP A 88 -5.81 -1.90 -1.88
C TRP A 88 -6.20 -0.48 -1.47
N ALA A 89 -5.43 0.52 -1.89
CA ALA A 89 -5.81 1.92 -1.69
C ALA A 89 -7.16 2.23 -2.37
N VAL A 90 -7.38 1.72 -3.58
CA VAL A 90 -8.68 1.82 -4.28
C VAL A 90 -9.80 1.15 -3.48
N VAL A 91 -9.58 -0.08 -3.00
CA VAL A 91 -10.57 -0.80 -2.17
C VAL A 91 -10.93 -0.01 -0.90
N PHE A 92 -9.97 0.71 -0.30
CA PHE A 92 -10.21 1.52 0.89
C PHE A 92 -10.75 2.93 0.60
N GLY A 93 -10.92 3.29 -0.67
CA GLY A 93 -11.34 4.64 -1.09
C GLY A 93 -10.29 5.70 -0.77
N LEU A 94 -9.01 5.36 -0.94
CA LEU A 94 -7.87 6.24 -0.74
C LEU A 94 -7.22 6.68 -2.07
N ALA A 95 -7.59 5.99 -3.15
CA ALA A 95 -7.18 6.26 -4.52
C ALA A 95 -8.34 5.84 -5.43
N GLU A 96 -8.34 6.31 -6.66
CA GLU A 96 -9.24 5.86 -7.72
C GLU A 96 -8.44 5.40 -8.93
N ARG A 97 -9.01 4.50 -9.73
CA ARG A 97 -8.43 4.14 -11.03
C ARG A 97 -8.86 5.13 -12.09
N ALA A 98 -7.90 5.61 -12.88
CA ALA A 98 -8.13 6.44 -14.05
C ALA A 98 -7.33 5.87 -15.23
N ASP A 99 -8.02 5.27 -16.20
CA ASP A 99 -7.43 4.74 -17.45
C ASP A 99 -6.22 3.81 -17.28
N GLY A 100 -6.23 2.97 -16.24
CA GLY A 100 -5.13 2.04 -15.94
C GLY A 100 -4.09 2.58 -14.96
N ASP A 101 -4.17 3.86 -14.65
CA ASP A 101 -3.36 4.58 -13.67
C ASP A 101 -4.19 4.92 -12.42
N TYR A 102 -3.61 5.70 -11.50
CA TYR A 102 -4.20 6.03 -10.22
C TYR A 102 -4.24 7.54 -9.97
N VAL A 103 -5.32 8.02 -9.36
CA VAL A 103 -5.46 9.38 -8.84
C VAL A 103 -5.80 9.33 -7.35
N PRO A 104 -5.60 10.42 -6.59
CA PRO A 104 -6.11 10.53 -5.22
C PRO A 104 -7.64 10.30 -5.18
N GLY A 105 -8.11 9.61 -4.14
CA GLY A 105 -9.55 9.43 -3.86
C GLY A 105 -10.05 10.28 -2.70
#